data_AF-A0A914YYT1-F1
#
_entry.id   AF-A0A914YYT1-F1
#
_cell.length_a   1.000
_cell.length_b   1.000
_cell.length_c   1.000
_cell.angle_alpha   90.00
_cell.angle_beta   90.00
_cell.angle_gamma   90.00
#
_symmetry.space_group_name_H-M   'P 1'
#
loop_
_entity.id
_entity.type
_entity.pdbx_description
1 polymer ?
#
loop_
_entity_poly.entity_id
_entity_poly.type
_entity_poly.pdbx_seq_one_letter_code
_entity_poly.pdbx_strand_id
1 'polypeptide(L)'
;MSTSTSSDASATAAAADAAPLIKEVKFCETWKINKMAFRNVRKIESDIFTTEKEKINFSFIMNPKHRTDKEKMHFYMYVDVPAGKNVDADYTFSCETYSKRFIYSYLQSGLRGSNCFSKINYERKYIKDGWMKIKITGTFKIKDAAAAPPPSADGGIIPVVVAKETTSPRVSLPSLTLDDSTIKFFPPHDFILIAHKSILRQHMTSFDTVFNLESSEHKINDLSFDIVEAAVGFCYGQEIHNFDTAKLIELFKFCRVYGMAELKDIVEHKMSTTINTANVIYLANNSLRIFADDLHERCIEFLHANFSCKGIDFKALDKSLKAELFDRSLTEQ
;
A
#
# COMPACT_ATOMS: atom_id res chain seq x y z
N MET A 1 -11.04 71.98 -8.89
CA MET A 1 -10.38 71.76 -7.58
C MET A 1 -10.94 70.48 -7.01
N SER A 2 -10.06 69.51 -6.86
CA SER A 2 -10.26 68.17 -6.35
C SER A 2 -10.71 68.20 -4.89
N THR A 3 -11.58 67.29 -4.48
CA THR A 3 -11.45 66.58 -3.19
C THR A 3 -12.30 65.31 -3.26
N SER A 4 -11.56 64.21 -3.37
CA SER A 4 -11.98 62.82 -3.22
C SER A 4 -12.24 62.50 -1.74
N THR A 5 -13.38 61.91 -1.42
CA THR A 5 -13.58 61.17 -0.18
C THR A 5 -13.84 59.70 -0.51
N SER A 6 -12.77 58.91 -0.43
CA SER A 6 -12.85 57.45 -0.40
C SER A 6 -13.13 56.98 1.02
N SER A 7 -14.15 56.15 1.19
CA SER A 7 -14.36 55.37 2.42
C SER A 7 -14.81 53.96 2.05
N ASP A 8 -13.89 53.16 1.53
CA ASP A 8 -14.07 51.72 1.48
C ASP A 8 -13.50 51.13 2.78
N ALA A 9 -14.42 50.72 3.64
CA ALA A 9 -14.11 49.94 4.82
C ALA A 9 -13.68 48.54 4.38
N SER A 10 -12.38 48.27 4.51
CA SER A 10 -11.81 46.93 4.47
C SER A 10 -12.33 46.12 5.66
N ALA A 11 -13.31 45.26 5.43
CA ALA A 11 -13.74 44.25 6.37
C ALA A 11 -12.81 43.03 6.22
N THR A 12 -11.85 42.95 7.12
CA THR A 12 -11.03 41.78 7.42
C THR A 12 -11.92 40.62 7.90
N ALA A 13 -12.23 39.67 7.00
CA ALA A 13 -12.70 38.35 7.40
C ALA A 13 -11.48 37.48 7.73
N ALA A 14 -11.00 37.57 8.97
CA ALA A 14 -10.18 36.54 9.57
C ALA A 14 -11.01 35.25 9.59
N ALA A 15 -10.76 34.34 8.64
CA ALA A 15 -11.22 32.96 8.74
C ALA A 15 -10.53 32.35 9.96
N ALA A 16 -11.25 32.34 11.08
CA ALA A 16 -10.81 31.71 12.30
C ALA A 16 -10.49 30.24 12.00
N ASP A 17 -9.24 29.88 12.26
CA ASP A 17 -8.66 28.55 12.22
C ASP A 17 -9.34 27.68 13.30
N ALA A 18 -10.59 27.30 13.05
CA ALA A 18 -11.34 26.42 13.91
C ALA A 18 -10.74 25.01 13.72
N ALA A 19 -9.91 24.60 14.67
CA ALA A 19 -9.35 23.26 14.70
C ALA A 19 -10.47 22.23 14.43
N PRO A 20 -10.26 21.28 13.49
CA PRO A 20 -11.30 20.34 13.09
C PRO A 20 -11.81 19.61 14.33
N LEU A 21 -13.13 19.43 14.42
CA LEU A 21 -13.76 18.76 15.56
C LEU A 21 -13.37 17.28 15.55
N ILE A 22 -12.30 16.92 16.26
CA ILE A 22 -11.84 15.54 16.39
C ILE A 22 -12.70 14.86 17.45
N LYS A 23 -13.58 13.95 17.02
CA LYS A 23 -14.30 13.08 17.95
C LYS A 23 -13.47 11.84 18.24
N GLU A 24 -13.28 11.55 19.53
CA GLU A 24 -12.55 10.36 19.98
C GLU A 24 -13.52 9.30 20.51
N VAL A 25 -13.44 8.10 19.94
CA VAL A 25 -14.29 6.95 20.31
C VAL A 25 -13.41 5.79 20.72
N LYS A 26 -13.46 5.41 22.00
CA LYS A 26 -12.72 4.25 22.53
C LYS A 26 -13.54 2.99 22.40
N PHE A 27 -12.89 1.86 22.14
CA PHE A 27 -13.51 0.54 22.08
C PHE A 27 -12.62 -0.52 22.74
N CYS A 28 -13.26 -1.58 23.26
CA CYS A 28 -12.59 -2.71 23.88
C CYS A 28 -13.40 -3.99 23.64
N GLU A 29 -12.97 -4.79 22.68
CA GLU A 29 -13.67 -6.00 22.27
C GLU A 29 -12.88 -7.27 22.59
N THR A 30 -13.60 -8.37 22.83
CA THR A 30 -12.98 -9.68 23.01
C THR A 30 -13.53 -10.66 21.99
N TRP A 31 -12.65 -11.12 21.10
CA TRP A 31 -12.96 -12.11 20.08
C TRP A 31 -12.46 -13.49 20.51
N LYS A 32 -13.36 -14.48 20.53
CA LYS A 32 -13.03 -15.87 20.88
C LYS A 32 -13.09 -16.75 19.64
N ILE A 33 -12.00 -17.45 19.36
CA ILE A 33 -11.89 -18.32 18.19
C ILE A 33 -11.68 -19.75 18.64
N ASN A 34 -12.55 -20.65 18.21
CA ASN A 34 -12.41 -22.07 18.51
C ASN A 34 -11.21 -22.67 17.75
N LYS A 35 -10.42 -23.54 18.40
CA LYS A 35 -9.28 -24.24 17.78
C LYS A 35 -9.66 -24.95 16.47
N MET A 36 -10.89 -25.46 16.37
CA MET A 36 -11.37 -26.12 15.16
C MET A 36 -11.46 -25.17 13.95
N ALA A 37 -11.69 -23.87 14.18
CA ALA A 37 -11.75 -22.87 13.10
C ALA A 37 -10.41 -22.67 12.39
N PHE A 38 -9.28 -23.06 13.01
CA PHE A 38 -7.96 -22.99 12.38
C PHE A 38 -7.71 -24.17 11.42
N ARG A 39 -8.52 -25.23 11.49
CA ARG A 39 -8.39 -26.39 10.61
C ARG A 39 -9.00 -26.06 9.25
N ASN A 40 -8.13 -25.92 8.25
CA ASN A 40 -8.48 -25.80 6.83
C ASN A 40 -9.20 -24.54 6.35
N VAL A 41 -9.29 -23.51 7.19
CA VAL A 41 -9.91 -22.24 6.80
C VAL A 41 -8.83 -21.23 6.36
N ARG A 42 -9.09 -20.50 5.26
CA ARG A 42 -8.21 -19.43 4.76
C ARG A 42 -8.47 -18.08 5.43
N LYS A 43 -9.64 -17.90 6.02
CA LYS A 43 -10.11 -16.64 6.57
C LYS A 43 -11.11 -16.92 7.70
N ILE A 44 -10.95 -16.27 8.83
CA ILE A 44 -11.88 -16.32 9.96
C ILE A 44 -12.25 -14.87 10.26
N GLU A 45 -13.54 -14.58 10.31
CA GLU A 45 -14.06 -13.23 10.54
C GLU A 45 -14.76 -13.19 11.90
N SER A 46 -14.65 -12.07 12.60
CA SER A 46 -15.45 -11.79 13.79
C SER A 46 -16.85 -11.32 13.40
N ASP A 47 -17.71 -11.21 14.40
CA ASP A 47 -18.93 -10.41 14.28
C ASP A 47 -18.60 -8.94 13.99
N ILE A 48 -19.60 -8.20 13.52
CA ILE A 48 -19.51 -6.75 13.35
C ILE A 48 -19.74 -6.10 14.71
N PHE A 49 -18.80 -5.26 15.12
CA PHE A 49 -18.88 -4.43 16.29
C PHE A 49 -19.30 -3.02 15.88
N THR A 50 -20.15 -2.39 16.69
CA THR A 50 -20.62 -1.03 16.42
C THR A 50 -20.30 -0.15 17.62
N THR A 51 -19.62 0.97 17.40
CA THR A 51 -19.36 1.91 18.49
C THR A 51 -20.65 2.61 18.94
N GLU A 52 -20.87 2.73 20.25
CA GLU A 52 -22.15 3.21 20.79
C GLU A 52 -22.54 4.63 20.33
N LYS A 53 -21.56 5.53 20.23
CA LYS A 53 -21.81 6.96 19.97
C LYS A 53 -21.92 7.30 18.49
N GLU A 54 -20.97 6.83 17.69
CA GLU A 54 -20.83 7.25 16.29
C GLU A 54 -21.19 6.13 15.30
N LYS A 55 -21.63 4.98 15.82
CA LYS A 55 -22.08 3.82 15.05
C LYS A 55 -21.09 3.37 13.97
N ILE A 56 -19.79 3.45 14.26
CA ILE A 56 -18.77 2.91 13.37
C ILE A 56 -18.83 1.39 13.47
N ASN A 57 -19.11 0.76 12.33
CA ASN A 57 -19.04 -0.68 12.20
C ASN A 57 -17.61 -1.11 11.92
N PHE A 58 -17.12 -2.12 12.63
CA PHE A 58 -15.82 -2.70 12.36
C PHE A 58 -15.83 -4.20 12.63
N SER A 59 -14.99 -4.94 11.92
CA SER A 59 -14.80 -6.38 12.16
C SER A 59 -13.33 -6.74 12.08
N PHE A 60 -12.98 -7.89 12.64
CA PHE A 60 -11.64 -8.44 12.60
C PHE A 60 -11.58 -9.63 11.67
N ILE A 61 -10.51 -9.67 10.88
CA ILE A 61 -10.27 -10.75 9.93
C ILE A 61 -8.92 -11.35 10.28
N MET A 62 -8.91 -12.67 10.50
CA MET A 62 -7.71 -13.44 10.71
C MET A 62 -7.48 -14.37 9.52
N ASN A 63 -6.27 -14.35 8.97
CA ASN A 63 -5.84 -15.29 7.94
C ASN A 63 -4.74 -16.21 8.51
N PRO A 64 -5.09 -17.45 8.92
CA PRO A 64 -4.13 -18.40 9.50
C PRO A 64 -3.30 -19.16 8.47
N LYS A 65 -3.62 -19.03 7.17
CA LYS A 65 -2.93 -19.70 6.05
C LYS A 65 -2.66 -18.70 4.94
N HIS A 66 -1.98 -17.61 5.27
CA HIS A 66 -1.59 -16.61 4.27
C HIS A 66 -0.73 -17.27 3.18
N ARG A 67 -0.96 -16.90 1.91
CA ARG A 67 -0.32 -17.57 0.77
C ARG A 67 1.20 -17.34 0.74
N THR A 68 1.63 -16.14 1.15
CA THR A 68 3.03 -15.70 1.07
C THR A 68 3.83 -15.97 2.34
N ASP A 69 3.18 -15.98 3.52
CA ASP A 69 3.84 -16.19 4.80
C ASP A 69 3.12 -17.33 5.54
N LYS A 70 3.48 -18.56 5.16
CA LYS A 70 2.89 -19.78 5.73
C LYS A 70 3.21 -19.94 7.21
N GLU A 71 4.16 -19.17 7.74
CA GLU A 71 4.62 -19.20 9.11
C GLU A 71 4.03 -18.09 9.96
N LYS A 72 3.16 -17.24 9.41
CA LYS A 72 2.49 -16.20 10.21
C LYS A 72 0.98 -16.19 10.08
N MET A 73 0.32 -15.74 11.14
CA MET A 73 -1.09 -15.37 11.11
C MET A 73 -1.20 -13.87 10.94
N HIS A 74 -2.04 -13.47 9.99
CA HIS A 74 -2.29 -12.08 9.66
C HIS A 74 -3.59 -11.65 10.28
N PHE A 75 -3.60 -10.45 10.84
CA PHE A 75 -4.79 -9.84 11.43
C PHE A 75 -5.05 -8.51 10.76
N TYR A 76 -6.30 -8.34 10.41
CA TYR A 76 -6.80 -7.15 9.77
C TYR A 76 -8.03 -6.65 10.51
N MET A 77 -8.22 -5.34 10.48
CA MET A 77 -9.45 -4.69 10.91
C MET A 77 -10.10 -4.11 9.65
N TYR A 78 -11.36 -4.45 9.46
CA TYR A 78 -12.22 -3.75 8.52
C TYR A 78 -12.93 -2.64 9.28
N VAL A 79 -12.91 -1.43 8.74
CA VAL A 79 -13.66 -0.29 9.30
C VAL A 79 -14.62 0.21 8.23
N ASP A 80 -15.88 0.37 8.60
CA ASP A 80 -16.87 1.06 7.79
C ASP A 80 -16.82 2.56 8.10
N VAL A 81 -16.23 3.33 7.18
CA VAL A 81 -16.01 4.77 7.35
C VAL A 81 -17.27 5.51 6.92
N PRO A 82 -17.90 6.30 7.80
CA PRO A 82 -19.07 7.10 7.43
C PRO A 82 -18.73 8.10 6.31
N ALA A 83 -19.68 8.34 5.41
CA ALA A 83 -19.49 9.27 4.30
C ALA A 83 -19.04 10.66 4.79
N GLY A 84 -18.02 11.22 4.13
CA GLY A 84 -17.46 12.53 4.48
C GLY A 84 -16.66 12.57 5.79
N LYS A 85 -16.28 11.41 6.34
CA LYS A 85 -15.41 11.32 7.52
C LYS A 85 -14.10 10.63 7.18
N ASN A 86 -13.06 10.98 7.93
CA ASN A 86 -11.82 10.22 8.00
C ASN A 86 -11.72 9.58 9.39
N VAL A 87 -11.29 8.33 9.45
CA VAL A 87 -11.12 7.60 10.72
C VAL A 87 -9.66 7.23 10.91
N ASP A 88 -9.00 7.85 11.87
CA ASP A 88 -7.69 7.39 12.34
C ASP A 88 -7.90 6.37 13.45
N ALA A 89 -7.47 5.14 13.23
CA ALA A 89 -7.57 4.07 14.21
C ALA A 89 -6.21 3.82 14.86
N ASP A 90 -6.18 3.86 16.19
CA ASP A 90 -5.06 3.45 17.01
C ASP A 90 -5.53 2.34 17.94
N TYR A 91 -5.11 1.10 17.67
CA TYR A 91 -5.61 -0.06 18.39
C TYR A 91 -4.50 -1.06 18.68
N THR A 92 -4.68 -1.79 19.77
CA THR A 92 -3.79 -2.83 20.22
C THR A 92 -4.52 -4.15 20.21
N PHE A 93 -3.96 -5.09 19.45
CA PHE A 93 -4.32 -6.49 19.54
C PHE A 93 -3.57 -7.11 20.70
N SER A 94 -4.25 -7.84 21.57
CA SER A 94 -3.61 -8.59 22.65
C SER A 94 -4.15 -10.02 22.74
N CYS A 95 -3.25 -10.98 22.93
CA CYS A 95 -3.58 -12.37 23.16
C CYS A 95 -2.55 -12.97 24.12
N GLU A 96 -3.00 -13.30 25.33
CA GLU A 96 -2.13 -13.78 26.42
C GLU A 96 -0.94 -12.83 26.68
N THR A 97 0.30 -13.30 26.50
CA THR A 97 1.53 -12.53 26.71
C THR A 97 1.95 -11.69 25.51
N TYR A 98 1.20 -11.73 24.41
CA TYR A 98 1.52 -10.99 23.20
C TYR A 98 0.59 -9.78 23.05
N SER A 99 1.17 -8.62 22.73
CA SER A 99 0.43 -7.44 22.31
C SER A 99 1.12 -6.74 21.14
N LYS A 100 0.36 -6.24 20.17
CA LYS A 100 0.88 -5.42 19.07
C LYS A 100 -0.07 -4.26 18.79
N ARG A 101 0.50 -3.07 18.68
CA ARG A 101 -0.20 -1.82 18.37
C ARG A 101 -0.18 -1.56 16.87
N PHE A 102 -1.28 -1.00 16.38
CA PHE A 102 -1.53 -0.64 15.00
C PHE A 102 -2.06 0.78 14.94
N ILE A 103 -1.56 1.56 13.98
CA ILE A 103 -2.01 2.92 13.72
C ILE A 103 -2.27 3.01 12.22
N TYR A 104 -3.53 3.26 11.84
CA TYR A 104 -3.95 3.34 10.45
C TYR A 104 -4.92 4.50 10.25
N SER A 105 -4.85 5.14 9.08
CA SER A 105 -5.84 6.12 8.62
C SER A 105 -6.74 5.51 7.56
N TYR A 106 -8.04 5.65 7.74
CA TYR A 106 -9.06 5.17 6.81
C TYR A 106 -9.78 6.39 6.21
N LEU A 107 -9.52 6.64 4.92
CA LEU A 107 -10.21 7.67 4.13
C LEU A 107 -11.53 7.15 3.54
N GLN A 108 -11.69 5.82 3.46
CA GLN A 108 -12.89 5.12 3.02
C GLN A 108 -12.98 3.77 3.73
N SER A 109 -14.16 3.13 3.67
CA SER A 109 -14.37 1.80 4.24
C SER A 109 -13.38 0.81 3.64
N GLY A 110 -12.74 0.00 4.48
CA GLY A 110 -11.70 -0.88 3.98
C GLY A 110 -10.98 -1.69 5.04
N LEU A 111 -10.12 -2.57 4.55
CA LEU A 111 -9.33 -3.49 5.33
C LEU A 111 -7.91 -2.96 5.50
N ARG A 112 -7.41 -2.89 6.74
CA ARG A 112 -6.00 -2.63 7.05
C ARG A 112 -5.51 -3.58 8.13
N GLY A 113 -4.22 -3.92 8.10
CA GLY A 113 -3.66 -4.89 9.03
C GLY A 113 -2.24 -5.28 8.70
N SER A 114 -1.73 -6.23 9.47
CA SER A 114 -0.35 -6.70 9.33
C SER A 114 -0.20 -8.14 9.83
N ASN A 115 1.01 -8.67 9.70
CA ASN A 115 1.40 -9.98 10.18
C ASN A 115 1.65 -9.87 11.69
N CYS A 116 0.98 -10.71 12.49
CA CYS A 116 0.96 -10.52 13.94
C CYS A 116 1.49 -11.72 14.74
N PHE A 117 1.36 -12.95 14.24
CA PHE A 117 1.77 -14.14 15.03
C PHE A 117 2.63 -15.07 14.23
N SER A 118 3.66 -15.64 14.85
CA SER A 118 4.28 -16.85 14.29
C SER A 118 3.35 -18.05 14.49
N LYS A 119 3.08 -18.75 13.39
CA LYS A 119 2.30 -19.98 13.30
C LYS A 119 2.98 -21.16 13.98
N ILE A 120 4.30 -21.13 14.16
CA ILE A 120 5.05 -22.25 14.73
C ILE A 120 4.65 -22.52 16.19
N ASN A 121 4.09 -21.53 16.90
CA ASN A 121 3.83 -21.66 18.35
C ASN A 121 2.41 -21.31 18.81
N TYR A 122 1.49 -20.91 17.92
CA TYR A 122 0.21 -20.37 18.40
C TYR A 122 -0.70 -21.39 19.06
N GLU A 123 -0.76 -22.63 18.55
CA GLU A 123 -1.61 -23.66 19.14
C GLU A 123 -1.20 -24.03 20.56
N ARG A 124 0.09 -23.93 20.89
CA ARG A 124 0.60 -24.23 22.23
C ARG A 124 0.59 -23.03 23.16
N LYS A 125 0.82 -21.83 22.62
CA LYS A 125 1.03 -20.61 23.42
C LYS A 125 -0.23 -19.78 23.62
N TYR A 126 -1.12 -19.73 22.63
CA TYR A 126 -2.24 -18.79 22.59
C TYR A 126 -3.62 -19.45 22.64
N ILE A 127 -3.70 -20.78 22.48
CA ILE A 127 -4.95 -21.53 22.61
C ILE A 127 -4.97 -22.22 23.97
N LYS A 128 -5.92 -21.84 24.83
CA LYS A 128 -6.20 -22.48 26.12
C LYS A 128 -7.60 -23.08 26.10
N ASP A 129 -7.73 -24.31 26.59
CA ASP A 129 -9.01 -25.03 26.64
C ASP A 129 -9.74 -25.11 25.28
N GLY A 130 -8.97 -25.15 24.19
CA GLY A 130 -9.51 -25.17 22.83
C GLY A 130 -9.96 -23.81 22.27
N TRP A 131 -9.68 -22.70 22.96
CA TRP A 131 -10.04 -21.36 22.52
C TRP A 131 -8.85 -20.41 22.47
N MET A 132 -8.76 -19.63 21.40
CA MET A 132 -7.92 -18.42 21.35
C MET A 132 -8.79 -17.23 21.79
N LYS A 133 -8.33 -16.51 22.82
CA LYS A 133 -8.99 -15.28 23.27
C LYS A 133 -8.15 -14.08 22.85
N ILE A 134 -8.76 -13.21 22.08
CA ILE A 134 -8.13 -12.02 21.54
C ILE A 134 -8.85 -10.83 22.14
N LYS A 135 -8.12 -9.96 22.82
CA LYS A 135 -8.65 -8.68 23.30
C LYS A 135 -8.11 -7.57 22.42
N ILE A 136 -9.00 -6.79 21.81
CA ILE A 136 -8.67 -5.65 20.99
C ILE A 136 -9.12 -4.40 21.73
N THR A 137 -8.19 -3.49 22.01
CA THR A 137 -8.48 -2.20 22.64
C THR A 137 -7.96 -1.09 21.77
N GLY A 138 -8.78 -0.07 21.51
CA GLY A 138 -8.33 1.01 20.65
C GLY A 138 -9.20 2.25 20.73
N THR A 139 -8.83 3.17 19.87
CA THR A 139 -9.43 4.49 19.76
C THR A 139 -9.57 4.83 18.29
N PHE A 140 -10.77 5.26 17.89
CA PHE A 140 -11.01 5.93 16.63
C PHE A 140 -11.02 7.43 16.85
N LYS A 141 -10.19 8.16 16.11
CA LYS A 141 -10.29 9.61 15.98
C LYS A 141 -11.00 9.89 14.66
N ILE A 142 -12.24 10.32 14.78
CA ILE A 142 -13.11 10.64 13.66
C ILE A 142 -12.96 12.12 13.39
N LYS A 143 -12.56 12.43 12.16
CA LYS A 143 -12.45 13.78 11.67
C LYS A 143 -13.52 13.96 10.60
N ASP A 144 -14.10 15.14 10.54
CA ASP A 144 -14.67 15.59 9.28
C ASP A 144 -13.57 15.48 8.22
N ALA A 145 -13.84 14.75 7.14
CA ALA A 145 -13.00 14.89 5.98
C ALA A 145 -13.07 16.38 5.64
N ALA A 146 -11.93 17.06 5.65
CA ALA A 146 -11.86 18.45 5.19
C ALA A 146 -12.66 18.49 3.91
N ALA A 147 -13.69 19.35 3.86
CA ALA A 147 -14.62 19.43 2.75
C ALA A 147 -13.76 19.29 1.51
N ALA A 148 -13.88 18.14 0.83
CA ALA A 148 -13.06 17.88 -0.33
C ALA A 148 -13.22 19.15 -1.15
N PRO A 149 -12.12 19.86 -1.52
CA PRO A 149 -12.25 21.08 -2.30
C PRO A 149 -13.29 20.75 -3.36
N PRO A 150 -14.40 21.53 -3.42
CA PRO A 150 -15.58 21.17 -4.20
C PRO A 150 -15.03 20.62 -5.50
N PRO A 151 -15.40 19.38 -5.89
CA PRO A 151 -14.71 18.66 -6.95
C PRO A 151 -14.47 19.70 -8.00
N SER A 152 -13.19 20.05 -8.24
CA SER A 152 -12.91 21.07 -9.23
C SER A 152 -13.71 20.59 -10.44
N ALA A 153 -14.31 21.50 -11.20
CA ALA A 153 -15.01 21.06 -12.41
C ALA A 153 -14.11 20.14 -13.29
N ASP A 154 -12.79 20.14 -13.02
CA ASP A 154 -11.75 19.19 -13.42
C ASP A 154 -11.63 17.88 -12.60
N GLY A 155 -12.69 17.34 -12.01
CA GLY A 155 -12.84 15.92 -11.62
C GLY A 155 -12.77 14.96 -12.82
N GLY A 156 -12.10 15.42 -13.88
CA GLY A 156 -11.86 14.75 -15.12
C GLY A 156 -11.12 13.46 -14.85
N ILE A 157 -11.70 12.42 -15.38
CA ILE A 157 -11.03 11.16 -15.65
C ILE A 157 -9.84 11.46 -16.57
N ILE A 158 -8.63 11.05 -16.19
CA ILE A 158 -7.48 11.04 -17.10
C ILE A 158 -7.38 9.63 -17.70
N PRO A 159 -7.44 9.47 -19.02
CA PRO A 159 -6.90 8.31 -19.68
C PRO A 159 -5.36 8.38 -19.58
N VAL A 160 -4.79 7.44 -18.83
CA VAL A 160 -3.37 7.11 -18.88
C VAL A 160 -3.18 6.23 -20.11
N VAL A 161 -2.52 6.77 -21.13
CA VAL A 161 -2.29 6.08 -22.40
C VAL A 161 -0.90 5.46 -22.35
N VAL A 162 -0.83 4.14 -22.41
CA VAL A 162 0.42 3.38 -22.51
C VAL A 162 0.55 2.91 -23.95
N ALA A 163 1.50 3.50 -24.68
CA ALA A 163 1.78 3.06 -26.05
C ALA A 163 2.66 1.80 -26.02
N LYS A 164 2.30 0.78 -26.81
CA LYS A 164 3.15 -0.38 -27.01
C LYS A 164 3.41 -0.62 -28.49
N GLU A 165 4.67 -0.87 -28.84
CA GLU A 165 4.99 -1.52 -30.11
C GLU A 165 4.48 -2.97 -30.11
N THR A 166 3.41 -3.17 -30.86
CA THR A 166 2.92 -4.39 -31.55
C THR A 166 2.21 -5.54 -30.78
N THR A 167 1.06 -5.91 -31.39
CA THR A 167 0.23 -7.15 -31.39
C THR A 167 -0.75 -7.48 -30.24
N SER A 168 -1.98 -6.94 -30.37
CA SER A 168 -3.33 -7.50 -30.03
C SER A 168 -3.73 -7.85 -28.57
N PRO A 169 -5.04 -7.93 -28.22
CA PRO A 169 -5.95 -6.80 -28.01
C PRO A 169 -6.60 -6.74 -26.59
N ARG A 170 -7.16 -5.55 -26.31
CA ARG A 170 -8.07 -5.11 -25.22
C ARG A 170 -8.55 -6.15 -24.19
N VAL A 171 -8.22 -5.88 -22.92
CA VAL A 171 -8.92 -6.41 -21.74
C VAL A 171 -9.66 -5.25 -21.07
N SER A 172 -10.99 -5.29 -21.09
CA SER A 172 -11.82 -4.45 -20.22
C SER A 172 -11.91 -5.13 -18.85
N LEU A 173 -11.52 -4.42 -17.79
CA LEU A 173 -11.74 -4.87 -16.42
C LEU A 173 -13.25 -5.04 -16.17
N PRO A 174 -13.70 -6.15 -15.57
CA PRO A 174 -15.09 -6.28 -15.17
C PRO A 174 -15.35 -5.37 -13.96
N SER A 175 -16.37 -4.51 -14.07
CA SER A 175 -16.98 -3.67 -13.01
C SER A 175 -16.67 -2.15 -12.99
N LEU A 176 -16.24 -1.54 -14.10
CA LEU A 176 -16.46 -0.10 -14.31
C LEU A 176 -17.64 0.11 -15.26
N THR A 177 -18.81 0.46 -14.72
CA THR A 177 -19.86 1.10 -15.51
C THR A 177 -19.39 2.50 -15.86
N LEU A 178 -18.88 2.67 -17.07
CA LEU A 178 -18.65 3.97 -17.70
C LEU A 178 -20.00 4.55 -18.10
N ASP A 179 -20.27 5.78 -17.68
CA ASP A 179 -21.38 6.58 -18.20
C ASP A 179 -21.15 6.84 -19.70
N ASP A 180 -22.19 6.64 -20.51
CA ASP A 180 -22.20 6.50 -21.98
C ASP A 180 -21.81 7.76 -22.79
N SER A 181 -21.18 8.77 -22.18
CA SER A 181 -20.99 10.10 -22.79
C SER A 181 -19.56 10.43 -23.27
N THR A 182 -18.58 9.53 -23.15
CA THR A 182 -17.20 9.81 -23.61
C THR A 182 -16.55 8.65 -24.37
N ILE A 183 -17.10 8.28 -25.53
CA ILE A 183 -16.41 7.40 -26.47
C ILE A 183 -15.41 8.25 -27.29
N LYS A 184 -14.17 8.39 -26.78
CA LYS A 184 -13.04 8.88 -27.57
C LYS A 184 -12.43 7.72 -28.37
N PHE A 185 -12.34 7.86 -29.69
CA PHE A 185 -11.65 6.91 -30.55
C PHE A 185 -10.15 7.12 -30.42
N PHE A 186 -9.44 6.10 -29.94
CA PHE A 186 -7.98 6.08 -29.86
C PHE A 186 -7.40 5.13 -30.92
N PRO A 187 -6.16 5.35 -31.38
CA PRO A 187 -5.50 4.48 -32.34
C PRO A 187 -5.49 3.02 -31.86
N PRO A 188 -5.52 2.03 -32.77
CA PRO A 188 -5.71 0.61 -32.43
C PRO A 188 -4.56 -0.08 -31.66
N HIS A 189 -3.53 0.67 -31.22
CA HIS A 189 -2.28 0.12 -30.67
C HIS A 189 -1.87 0.67 -29.29
N ASP A 190 -2.69 1.53 -28.69
CA ASP A 190 -2.43 2.07 -27.35
C ASP A 190 -3.34 1.39 -26.31
N PHE A 191 -2.76 0.99 -25.18
CA PHE A 191 -3.54 0.57 -24.00
C PHE A 191 -3.94 1.81 -23.21
N ILE A 192 -5.17 1.85 -22.74
CA ILE A 192 -5.70 3.02 -22.04
C ILE A 192 -6.21 2.58 -20.68
N LEU A 193 -5.55 3.08 -19.65
CA LEU A 193 -5.97 2.95 -18.26
C LEU A 193 -6.75 4.20 -17.90
N ILE A 194 -7.98 4.01 -17.44
CA ILE A 194 -8.85 5.10 -17.03
C ILE A 194 -8.75 5.23 -15.52
N ALA A 195 -8.36 6.41 -15.02
CA ALA A 195 -8.18 6.63 -13.58
C ALA A 195 -8.66 8.02 -13.13
N HIS A 196 -9.06 8.11 -11.87
CA HIS A 196 -9.45 9.33 -11.20
C HIS A 196 -8.22 10.11 -10.70
N LYS A 197 -8.08 11.38 -11.11
CA LYS A 197 -7.01 12.28 -10.65
C LYS A 197 -6.92 12.32 -9.11
N SER A 198 -8.08 12.42 -8.45
CA SER A 198 -8.17 12.50 -7.00
C SER A 198 -7.57 11.29 -6.29
N ILE A 199 -7.79 10.08 -6.81
CA ILE A 199 -7.27 8.84 -6.24
C ILE A 199 -5.77 8.74 -6.48
N LEU A 200 -5.31 9.01 -7.72
CA LEU A 200 -3.88 8.96 -8.03
C LEU A 200 -3.08 9.97 -7.19
N ARG A 201 -3.59 11.20 -7.02
CA ARG A 201 -2.95 12.24 -6.21
C ARG A 201 -2.81 11.85 -4.73
N GLN A 202 -3.70 11.02 -4.20
CA GLN A 202 -3.58 10.55 -2.80
C GLN A 202 -2.38 9.61 -2.60
N HIS A 203 -1.98 8.88 -3.63
CA HIS A 203 -0.94 7.85 -3.54
C HIS A 203 0.38 8.23 -4.23
N MET A 204 0.37 9.22 -5.12
CA MET A 204 1.53 9.66 -5.90
C MET A 204 1.92 11.08 -5.47
N THR A 205 2.98 11.23 -4.68
CA THR A 205 3.43 12.56 -4.23
C THR A 205 3.96 13.42 -5.38
N SER A 206 4.48 12.79 -6.43
CA SER A 206 4.95 13.48 -7.64
C SER A 206 3.81 13.78 -8.63
N PHE A 207 2.54 13.54 -8.29
CA PHE A 207 1.42 13.59 -9.24
C PHE A 207 1.36 14.93 -9.98
N ASP A 208 1.35 16.05 -9.26
CA ASP A 208 1.20 17.38 -9.89
C ASP A 208 2.44 17.79 -10.72
N THR A 209 3.60 17.21 -10.43
CA THR A 209 4.84 17.45 -11.17
C THR A 209 4.90 16.62 -12.45
N VAL A 210 4.40 15.38 -12.40
CA VAL A 210 4.50 14.41 -13.51
C VAL A 210 3.30 14.54 -14.46
N PHE A 211 2.11 14.78 -13.92
CA PHE A 211 0.88 14.93 -14.67
C PHE A 211 0.58 16.42 -14.84
N ASN A 212 0.73 16.93 -16.07
CA ASN A 212 0.30 18.28 -16.40
C ASN A 212 -1.23 18.39 -16.17
N LEU A 213 -1.62 19.24 -15.22
CA LEU A 213 -3.00 19.37 -14.77
C LEU A 213 -3.96 19.84 -15.87
N GLU A 214 -3.44 20.55 -16.87
CA GLU A 214 -4.19 21.04 -18.03
C GLU A 214 -4.43 19.96 -19.08
N SER A 215 -3.65 18.88 -19.05
CA SER A 215 -3.85 17.78 -19.99
C SER A 215 -4.94 16.84 -19.51
N SER A 216 -5.83 16.48 -20.43
CA SER A 216 -6.79 15.41 -20.18
C SER A 216 -6.18 14.03 -20.31
N GLU A 217 -4.95 13.88 -20.83
CA GLU A 217 -4.27 12.59 -21.05
C GLU A 217 -2.79 12.64 -20.66
N HIS A 218 -2.23 11.50 -20.27
CA HIS A 218 -0.80 11.38 -20.01
C HIS A 218 -0.24 10.12 -20.65
N LYS A 219 0.86 10.26 -21.38
CA LYS A 219 1.47 9.18 -22.16
C LYS A 219 2.70 8.63 -21.44
N ILE A 220 2.67 7.33 -21.14
CA ILE A 220 3.80 6.59 -20.54
C ILE A 220 4.36 5.65 -21.61
N ASN A 221 5.62 5.87 -21.99
CA ASN A 221 6.27 5.13 -23.10
C ASN A 221 7.43 4.25 -22.65
N ASP A 222 7.94 4.48 -21.45
CA ASP A 222 9.15 3.88 -20.89
C ASP A 222 8.86 2.64 -20.04
N LEU A 223 7.59 2.26 -19.90
CA LEU A 223 7.15 1.18 -19.03
C LEU A 223 6.12 0.28 -19.70
N SER A 224 6.14 -0.99 -19.29
CA SER A 224 5.14 -1.94 -19.73
C SER A 224 3.77 -1.67 -19.09
N PHE A 225 2.71 -1.98 -19.84
CA PHE A 225 1.33 -1.82 -19.38
C PHE A 225 1.08 -2.48 -18.02
N ASP A 226 1.56 -3.71 -17.82
CA ASP A 226 1.39 -4.46 -16.58
C ASP A 226 1.90 -3.69 -15.34
N ILE A 227 2.99 -2.93 -15.48
CA ILE A 227 3.58 -2.15 -14.38
C ILE A 227 2.68 -0.98 -14.03
N VAL A 228 2.21 -0.25 -15.05
CA VAL A 228 1.30 0.87 -14.88
C VAL A 228 -0.04 0.40 -14.33
N GLU A 229 -0.58 -0.71 -14.84
CA GLU A 229 -1.81 -1.33 -14.37
C GLU A 229 -1.69 -1.74 -12.90
N ALA A 230 -0.61 -2.41 -12.50
CA ALA A 230 -0.39 -2.81 -11.11
C ALA A 230 -0.28 -1.61 -10.17
N ALA A 231 0.41 -0.55 -10.58
CA ALA A 231 0.56 0.64 -9.75
C ALA A 231 -0.75 1.42 -9.63
N VAL A 232 -1.49 1.59 -10.71
CA VAL A 232 -2.82 2.20 -10.69
C VAL A 232 -3.76 1.33 -9.86
N GLY A 233 -3.79 0.02 -10.07
CA GLY A 233 -4.61 -0.93 -9.31
C GLY A 233 -4.35 -0.85 -7.81
N PHE A 234 -3.09 -0.69 -7.40
CA PHE A 234 -2.73 -0.47 -5.99
C PHE A 234 -3.41 0.77 -5.39
N CYS A 235 -3.50 1.88 -6.13
CA CYS A 235 -4.23 3.08 -5.68
C CYS A 235 -5.74 2.81 -5.44
N TYR A 236 -6.30 1.80 -6.12
CA TYR A 236 -7.67 1.33 -5.90
C TYR A 236 -7.78 0.17 -4.90
N GLY A 237 -6.69 -0.15 -4.19
CA GLY A 237 -6.66 -1.21 -3.19
C GLY A 237 -6.53 -2.62 -3.76
N GLN A 238 -6.13 -2.78 -5.02
CA GLN A 238 -5.82 -4.10 -5.59
C GLN A 238 -4.47 -4.60 -5.07
N GLU A 239 -4.36 -5.91 -4.87
CA GLU A 239 -3.11 -6.56 -4.50
C GLU A 239 -2.16 -6.67 -5.71
N ILE A 240 -0.87 -6.49 -5.48
CA ILE A 240 0.14 -6.67 -6.52
C ILE A 240 0.27 -8.16 -6.85
N HIS A 241 0.01 -8.50 -8.11
CA HIS A 241 0.17 -9.87 -8.62
C HIS A 241 1.61 -10.39 -8.54
N ASN A 242 1.78 -11.69 -8.81
CA ASN A 242 3.09 -12.37 -8.77
C ASN A 242 3.95 -11.98 -9.98
N PHE A 243 4.56 -10.81 -9.90
CA PHE A 243 5.63 -10.40 -10.79
C PHE A 243 6.91 -11.17 -10.52
N ASP A 244 7.63 -11.47 -11.61
CA ASP A 244 9.00 -11.91 -11.54
C ASP A 244 9.90 -10.78 -11.02
N THR A 245 11.16 -11.13 -10.75
CA THR A 245 12.13 -10.18 -10.19
C THR A 245 12.37 -8.97 -11.10
N ALA A 246 12.35 -9.12 -12.43
CA ALA A 246 12.59 -8.02 -13.35
C ALA A 246 11.43 -7.00 -13.31
N LYS A 247 10.18 -7.49 -13.35
CA LYS A 247 8.98 -6.66 -13.22
C LYS A 247 8.88 -5.99 -11.84
N LEU A 248 9.30 -6.65 -10.76
CA LEU A 248 9.35 -6.01 -9.44
C LEU A 248 10.36 -4.85 -9.41
N ILE A 249 11.50 -4.95 -10.09
CA ILE A 249 12.46 -3.85 -10.21
C ILE A 249 11.89 -2.70 -11.04
N GLU A 250 11.20 -2.99 -12.15
CA GLU A 250 10.51 -1.97 -12.95
C GLU A 250 9.44 -1.25 -12.13
N LEU A 251 8.62 -1.99 -11.39
CA LEU A 251 7.60 -1.43 -10.51
C LEU A 251 8.23 -0.58 -9.40
N PHE A 252 9.35 -1.02 -8.82
CA PHE A 252 10.06 -0.24 -7.81
C PHE A 252 10.56 1.10 -8.36
N LYS A 253 11.13 1.09 -9.58
CA LYS A 253 11.54 2.33 -10.27
C LYS A 253 10.35 3.25 -10.51
N PHE A 254 9.22 2.70 -10.98
CA PHE A 254 7.98 3.46 -11.13
C PHE A 254 7.56 4.12 -9.82
N CYS A 255 7.54 3.36 -8.73
CA CYS A 255 7.16 3.91 -7.42
C CYS A 255 8.06 5.06 -6.99
N ARG A 256 9.37 5.00 -7.30
CA ARG A 256 10.29 6.10 -7.00
C ARG A 256 10.03 7.34 -7.85
N VAL A 257 9.82 7.17 -9.15
CA VAL A 257 9.55 8.29 -10.07
C VAL A 257 8.24 9.00 -9.69
N TYR A 258 7.19 8.22 -9.43
CA TYR A 258 5.86 8.74 -9.16
C TYR A 258 5.59 9.01 -7.66
N GLY A 259 6.56 8.76 -6.79
CA GLY A 259 6.45 9.08 -5.36
C GLY A 259 5.47 8.21 -4.58
N MET A 260 5.36 6.93 -4.94
CA MET A 260 4.47 5.95 -4.30
C MET A 260 5.17 5.19 -3.17
N ALA A 261 5.37 5.85 -2.03
CA ALA A 261 6.16 5.31 -0.92
C ALA A 261 5.65 3.95 -0.38
N GLU A 262 4.34 3.82 -0.13
CA GLU A 262 3.78 2.57 0.40
C GLU A 262 3.98 1.39 -0.56
N LEU A 263 3.76 1.61 -1.85
CA LEU A 263 3.94 0.59 -2.88
C LEU A 263 5.42 0.22 -3.02
N LYS A 264 6.31 1.22 -2.98
CA LYS A 264 7.76 1.02 -2.99
C LYS A 264 8.19 0.06 -1.88
N ASP A 265 7.77 0.31 -0.64
CA ASP A 265 8.16 -0.49 0.53
C ASP A 265 7.63 -1.93 0.42
N ILE A 266 6.40 -2.11 -0.08
CA ILE A 266 5.82 -3.44 -0.33
C ILE A 266 6.64 -4.20 -1.37
N VAL A 267 7.00 -3.53 -2.47
CA VAL A 267 7.78 -4.14 -3.57
C VAL A 267 9.19 -4.49 -3.10
N GLU A 268 9.83 -3.62 -2.31
CA GLU A 268 11.15 -3.87 -1.71
C GLU A 268 11.14 -5.08 -0.78
N HIS A 269 10.13 -5.15 0.08
CA HIS A 269 9.92 -6.27 0.98
C HIS A 269 9.68 -7.57 0.22
N LYS A 270 8.90 -7.53 -0.87
CA LYS A 270 8.64 -8.70 -1.72
C LYS A 270 9.93 -9.17 -2.40
N MET A 271 10.74 -8.28 -2.96
CA MET A 271 12.04 -8.65 -3.54
C MET A 271 12.94 -9.29 -2.48
N SER A 272 13.05 -8.65 -1.31
CA SER A 272 13.87 -9.12 -0.19
C SER A 272 13.51 -10.53 0.31
N THR A 273 12.21 -10.82 0.43
CA THR A 273 11.73 -12.12 0.92
C THR A 273 11.82 -13.24 -0.12
N THR A 274 12.14 -12.91 -1.37
CA THR A 274 12.27 -13.87 -2.47
C THR A 274 13.71 -14.08 -2.91
N ILE A 275 14.70 -13.53 -2.19
CA ILE A 275 16.12 -13.73 -2.46
C ILE A 275 16.46 -15.22 -2.38
N ASN A 276 17.13 -15.72 -3.41
CA ASN A 276 17.62 -17.08 -3.53
C ASN A 276 18.85 -17.14 -4.45
N THR A 277 19.47 -18.32 -4.57
CA THR A 277 20.68 -18.51 -5.38
C THR A 277 20.52 -18.17 -6.86
N ALA A 278 19.31 -18.26 -7.41
CA ALA A 278 19.04 -17.99 -8.82
C ALA A 278 18.86 -16.48 -9.12
N ASN A 279 18.46 -15.66 -8.15
CA ASN A 279 18.15 -14.24 -8.38
C ASN A 279 19.03 -13.25 -7.60
N VAL A 280 19.77 -13.69 -6.57
CA VAL A 280 20.51 -12.79 -5.67
C VAL A 280 21.53 -11.92 -6.40
N ILE A 281 22.23 -12.46 -7.42
CA ILE A 281 23.20 -11.68 -8.20
C ILE A 281 22.51 -10.56 -8.97
N TYR A 282 21.38 -10.87 -9.59
CA TYR A 282 20.61 -9.88 -10.34
C TYR A 282 20.02 -8.81 -9.41
N LEU A 283 19.50 -9.20 -8.26
CA LEU A 283 19.00 -8.27 -7.24
C LEU A 283 20.11 -7.37 -6.68
N ALA A 284 21.26 -7.94 -6.32
CA ALA A 284 22.40 -7.19 -5.78
C ALA A 284 22.92 -6.14 -6.78
N ASN A 285 23.11 -6.54 -8.05
CA ASN A 285 23.58 -5.62 -9.09
C ASN A 285 22.59 -4.46 -9.35
N ASN A 286 21.29 -4.70 -9.17
CA ASN A 286 20.27 -3.69 -9.40
C ASN A 286 19.96 -2.84 -8.16
N SER A 287 20.08 -3.39 -6.95
CA SER A 287 19.67 -2.71 -5.71
C SER A 287 20.36 -1.37 -5.52
N LEU A 288 21.66 -1.28 -5.81
CA LEU A 288 22.41 -0.01 -5.80
C LEU A 288 21.91 0.97 -6.87
N ARG A 289 21.66 0.48 -8.09
CA ARG A 289 21.21 1.33 -9.22
C ARG A 289 19.83 1.91 -8.99
N ILE A 290 18.98 1.17 -8.28
CA ILE A 290 17.63 1.60 -7.95
C ILE A 290 17.54 2.23 -6.56
N PHE A 291 18.66 2.36 -5.83
CA PHE A 291 18.71 2.93 -4.47
C PHE A 291 17.71 2.24 -3.53
N ALA A 292 17.72 0.91 -3.55
CA ALA A 292 16.96 0.03 -2.65
C ALA A 292 17.92 -0.49 -1.57
N ASP A 293 18.19 0.34 -0.56
CA ASP A 293 19.24 0.10 0.43
C ASP A 293 18.95 -1.14 1.29
N ASP A 294 17.69 -1.34 1.70
CA ASP A 294 17.30 -2.52 2.49
C ASP A 294 17.42 -3.81 1.67
N LEU A 295 17.02 -3.75 0.39
CA LEU A 295 17.21 -4.88 -0.52
C LEU A 295 18.70 -5.16 -0.73
N HIS A 296 19.50 -4.12 -0.89
CA HIS A 296 20.93 -4.23 -1.09
C HIS A 296 21.60 -4.93 0.08
N GLU A 297 21.36 -4.46 1.30
CA GLU A 297 21.93 -5.05 2.51
C GLU A 297 21.56 -6.53 2.63
N ARG A 298 20.29 -6.90 2.42
CA ARG A 298 19.85 -8.29 2.44
C ARG A 298 20.50 -9.16 1.36
N CYS A 299 20.79 -8.59 0.19
CA CYS A 299 21.52 -9.32 -0.85
C CYS A 299 22.96 -9.58 -0.42
N ILE A 300 23.64 -8.60 0.20
CA ILE A 300 25.00 -8.75 0.72
C ILE A 300 25.04 -9.80 1.83
N GLU A 301 24.13 -9.73 2.81
CA GLU A 301 23.99 -10.73 3.88
C GLU A 301 23.80 -12.14 3.31
N PHE A 302 22.92 -12.30 2.32
CA PHE A 302 22.68 -13.59 1.68
C PHE A 302 23.93 -14.12 0.96
N LEU A 303 24.63 -13.26 0.21
CA LEU A 303 25.84 -13.61 -0.52
C LEU A 303 26.97 -14.00 0.45
N HIS A 304 27.13 -13.28 1.55
CA HIS A 304 28.12 -13.59 2.58
C HIS A 304 27.84 -14.95 3.23
N ALA A 305 26.60 -15.19 3.67
CA ALA A 305 26.18 -16.46 4.26
C ALA A 305 26.32 -17.67 3.30
N ASN A 306 26.34 -17.42 1.98
CA ASN A 306 26.40 -18.45 0.95
C ASN A 306 27.68 -18.36 0.10
N PHE A 307 28.76 -17.76 0.61
CA PHE A 307 29.99 -17.52 -0.15
C PHE A 307 30.61 -18.79 -0.77
N SER A 308 30.44 -19.95 -0.12
CA SER A 308 30.93 -21.25 -0.62
C SER A 308 29.92 -22.04 -1.46
N CYS A 309 28.74 -21.48 -1.75
CA CYS A 309 27.67 -22.18 -2.46
C CYS A 309 27.96 -22.27 -3.97
N LYS A 310 28.07 -23.48 -4.51
CA LYS A 310 28.32 -23.74 -5.94
C LYS A 310 27.21 -23.24 -6.88
N GLY A 311 26.05 -22.85 -6.34
CA GLY A 311 24.92 -22.35 -7.11
C GLY A 311 24.93 -20.83 -7.38
N ILE A 312 25.93 -20.10 -6.89
CA ILE A 312 26.02 -18.64 -7.04
C ILE A 312 27.22 -18.31 -7.92
N ASP A 313 26.97 -17.64 -9.05
CA ASP A 313 28.04 -17.16 -9.93
C ASP A 313 28.55 -15.79 -9.48
N PHE A 314 29.48 -15.79 -8.52
CA PHE A 314 30.10 -14.57 -8.04
C PHE A 314 30.87 -13.79 -9.12
N LYS A 315 31.18 -14.39 -10.28
CA LYS A 315 31.83 -13.67 -11.39
C LYS A 315 30.90 -12.65 -12.03
N ALA A 316 29.58 -12.87 -11.95
CA ALA A 316 28.55 -11.98 -12.50
C ALA A 316 28.21 -10.78 -11.60
N LEU A 317 28.77 -10.68 -10.39
CA LEU A 317 28.65 -9.48 -9.55
C LEU A 317 29.41 -8.29 -10.15
N ASP A 318 28.81 -7.10 -10.02
CA ASP A 318 29.46 -5.83 -10.34
C ASP A 318 30.74 -5.65 -9.49
N LYS A 319 31.74 -4.95 -10.05
CA LYS A 319 33.06 -4.81 -9.41
C LYS A 319 32.99 -4.15 -8.03
N SER A 320 32.11 -3.17 -7.85
CA SER A 320 31.89 -2.49 -6.56
C SER A 320 31.39 -3.45 -5.50
N LEU A 321 30.41 -4.30 -5.84
CA LEU A 321 29.84 -5.29 -4.93
C LEU A 321 30.83 -6.37 -4.54
N LYS A 322 31.70 -6.78 -5.47
CA LYS A 322 32.81 -7.69 -5.16
C LYS A 322 33.72 -7.09 -4.10
N ALA A 323 34.16 -5.84 -4.29
CA ALA A 323 35.03 -5.16 -3.33
C ALA A 323 34.37 -5.10 -1.94
N GLU A 324 33.10 -4.70 -1.88
CA GLU A 324 32.34 -4.65 -0.63
C GLU A 324 32.23 -6.01 0.08
N LEU A 325 31.93 -7.07 -0.66
CA LEU A 325 31.87 -8.43 -0.10
C LEU A 325 33.21 -8.88 0.47
N PHE A 326 34.32 -8.55 -0.20
CA PHE A 326 35.66 -8.87 0.30
C PHE A 326 36.02 -8.06 1.55
N ASP A 327 35.70 -6.77 1.60
CA ASP A 327 35.98 -5.91 2.76
C ASP A 327 35.21 -6.37 4.01
N ARG A 328 33.95 -6.80 3.86
CA ARG A 328 33.16 -7.36 4.97
C ARG A 328 33.70 -8.71 5.46
N SER A 329 34.18 -9.55 4.55
CA SER A 329 34.77 -10.85 4.92
C SER A 329 36.08 -10.74 5.71
N LEU A 330 36.79 -9.61 5.60
CA LEU A 330 38.02 -9.31 6.34
C LEU A 330 37.76 -8.71 7.73
N THR A 331 36.59 -8.15 7.97
CA THR A 331 36.23 -7.49 9.25
C THR A 331 35.54 -8.43 10.24
N GLU A 332 35.08 -9.61 9.80
CA GLU A 332 34.45 -10.63 10.65
C GLU A 332 35.39 -11.80 11.03
N GLN A 333 36.71 -11.70 10.76
CA GLN A 333 37.75 -12.63 11.22
C GLN A 333 38.50 -12.10 12.45
#